data_AF-A0A5N4C5J5-F1
#
_entry.id   AF-A0A5N4C5J5-F1
#
_cell.length_a   1.000
_cell.length_b   1.000
_cell.length_c   1.000
_cell.angle_alpha   90.00
_cell.angle_beta   90.00
_cell.angle_gamma   90.00
#
_symmetry.space_group_name_H-M   'P 1'
#
loop_
_entity.id
_entity.type
_entity.pdbx_description
1 polymer ?
#
loop_
_entity_poly.entity_id
_entity_poly.type
_entity_poly.pdbx_seq_one_letter_code
_entity_poly.pdbx_strand_id
1 'polypeptide(L)'
;MRSRSNSGVRLDGYARLVHQTILCHQNPVTGLLPASYDQKDAWVRDNVYSILAVWGLGLAYRKNADRDEDKAKAYELEQGKGSKCSEADEGTATLHDQTAFFYCFCLLQVDKVESFKYSQSTKDSLHAKYNTKTCATVVGDDQWGHLQLDATSVYLLFLAQMTASGLHIIHSLDEVNFVQNLVFYIESAYKTADFGIWERGDKTNQGISELNASSVGMAKAALEALDELDLFGVKGGPQSVIHVLADEVQHCQSILNSILPRASTSKEVDASLLSVISFPAFAVEDNQLVELTKQEIITKLQGRYGCCRFLRDGYKTPKEVDRLCLLCFYQDPNRLYYEPAELKLFENIECEWPLFWTYFILDGIFSGNAEQVQEYREALEAVLIKGKNGVPLLPELYSVPPDKVDEEYQNPHTVDRVPMGKLPHMWGQSLYILGSLMAEGFLAPGEIDPLNLSILAETEEIKAILKNKGIDVETIADVHPIRVQPARILSHIYSSLEPVSQGIPHTREEPTILVMTAALAEAMQQ
;
A
#
# COMPACT_ATOMS: atom_id res chain seq x y z
N MET A 1 -2.43 -16.56 38.44
CA MET A 1 -2.24 -15.61 37.34
C MET A 1 -1.01 -16.01 36.55
N ARG A 2 -1.15 -16.69 35.40
CA ARG A 2 0.00 -16.96 34.51
C ARG A 2 0.33 -15.67 33.76
N SER A 3 1.60 -15.27 33.75
CA SER A 3 2.07 -14.07 33.04
C SER A 3 1.66 -14.14 31.56
N ARG A 4 1.22 -13.02 30.98
CA ARG A 4 1.03 -12.92 29.52
C ARG A 4 2.38 -13.22 28.84
N SER A 5 2.34 -13.84 27.66
CA SER A 5 3.52 -14.01 26.82
C SER A 5 4.10 -12.63 26.46
N ASN A 6 5.43 -12.52 26.36
CA ASN A 6 6.08 -11.25 25.98
C ASN A 6 5.57 -10.72 24.62
N SER A 7 5.11 -11.62 23.74
CA SER A 7 4.47 -11.31 22.46
C SER A 7 3.17 -10.52 22.63
N GLY A 8 2.26 -10.96 23.50
CA GLY A 8 0.98 -10.26 23.73
C GLY A 8 1.17 -8.85 24.30
N VAL A 9 2.18 -8.63 25.15
CA VAL A 9 2.49 -7.29 25.69
C VAL A 9 3.03 -6.34 24.60
N ARG A 10 3.84 -6.86 23.67
CA ARG A 10 4.33 -6.09 22.52
C ARG A 10 3.22 -5.75 21.53
N LEU A 11 2.34 -6.70 21.23
CA LEU A 11 1.15 -6.47 20.39
C LEU A 11 0.21 -5.43 21.02
N ASP A 12 -0.03 -5.48 22.33
CA ASP A 12 -0.77 -4.44 23.05
C ASP A 12 -0.07 -3.06 23.01
N GLY A 13 1.26 -3.03 22.84
CA GLY A 13 2.04 -1.83 22.55
C GLY A 13 1.70 -1.25 21.17
N TYR A 14 1.74 -2.09 20.14
CA TYR A 14 1.37 -1.71 18.77
C TYR A 14 -0.11 -1.33 18.64
N ALA A 15 -1.01 -2.02 19.33
CA ALA A 15 -2.43 -1.66 19.37
C ALA A 15 -2.65 -0.27 19.96
N ARG A 16 -1.96 0.05 21.06
CA ARG A 16 -1.99 1.41 21.62
C ARG A 16 -1.40 2.44 20.68
N LEU A 17 -0.33 2.10 19.95
CA LEU A 17 0.28 2.97 18.95
C LEU A 17 -0.69 3.27 17.81
N VAL A 18 -1.31 2.25 17.21
CA VAL A 18 -2.31 2.40 16.14
C VAL A 18 -3.50 3.22 16.64
N HIS A 19 -3.99 2.94 17.85
CA HIS A 19 -5.12 3.66 18.43
C HIS A 19 -4.83 5.15 18.65
N GLN A 20 -3.67 5.45 19.23
CA GLN A 20 -3.28 6.83 19.56
C GLN A 20 -2.85 7.66 18.35
N THR A 21 -2.45 7.03 17.24
CA THR A 21 -1.93 7.74 16.06
C THR A 21 -2.89 7.75 14.87
N ILE A 22 -3.61 6.67 14.61
CA ILE A 22 -4.47 6.51 13.42
C ILE A 22 -5.95 6.56 13.84
N LEU A 23 -6.39 5.61 14.66
CA LEU A 23 -7.83 5.42 14.95
C LEU A 23 -8.43 6.57 15.77
N CYS A 24 -7.63 7.31 16.54
CA CYS A 24 -8.09 8.49 17.28
C CYS A 24 -8.62 9.62 16.39
N HIS A 25 -8.22 9.64 15.11
CA HIS A 25 -8.66 10.65 14.13
C HIS A 25 -9.85 10.19 13.30
N GLN A 26 -10.27 8.95 13.43
CA GLN A 26 -11.31 8.37 12.61
C GLN A 26 -12.68 8.97 12.92
N ASN A 27 -13.45 9.20 11.86
CA ASN A 27 -14.84 9.58 12.02
C ASN A 27 -15.69 8.35 12.38
N PRO A 28 -16.43 8.36 13.51
CA PRO A 28 -17.21 7.22 13.98
C PRO A 28 -18.41 6.86 13.09
N VAL A 29 -18.83 7.74 12.17
CA VAL A 29 -20.01 7.51 11.31
C VAL A 29 -19.60 7.03 9.92
N THR A 30 -18.60 7.66 9.33
CA THR A 30 -18.17 7.39 7.95
C THR A 30 -16.97 6.46 7.86
N GLY A 31 -16.25 6.23 8.96
CA GLY A 31 -15.02 5.46 8.98
C GLY A 31 -13.81 6.16 8.35
N LEU A 32 -14.01 7.32 7.72
CA LEU A 32 -12.96 8.05 7.03
C LEU A 32 -11.94 8.66 8.00
N LEU A 33 -10.68 8.57 7.61
CA LEU A 33 -9.54 9.21 8.25
C LEU A 33 -9.24 10.54 7.55
N PRO A 34 -9.18 11.66 8.29
CA PRO A 34 -8.68 12.91 7.75
C PRO A 34 -7.17 12.81 7.50
N ALA A 35 -6.65 13.54 6.52
CA ALA A 35 -5.22 13.51 6.22
C ALA A 35 -4.34 14.07 7.36
N SER A 36 -4.87 14.98 8.19
CA SER A 36 -4.21 15.45 9.41
C SER A 36 -5.21 16.18 10.33
N TYR A 37 -4.75 16.65 11.50
CA TYR A 37 -5.57 17.48 12.40
C TYR A 37 -6.04 18.79 11.71
N ASP A 38 -5.16 19.41 10.91
CA ASP A 38 -5.45 20.68 10.24
C ASP A 38 -6.21 20.47 8.92
N GLN A 39 -5.89 19.40 8.19
CA GLN A 39 -6.58 19.03 6.95
C GLN A 39 -7.62 17.94 7.21
N LYS A 40 -8.88 18.38 7.32
CA LYS A 40 -10.03 17.54 7.61
C LYS A 40 -10.56 16.75 6.41
N ASP A 41 -9.97 16.93 5.23
CA ASP A 41 -10.36 16.19 4.03
C ASP A 41 -9.73 14.79 4.05
N ALA A 42 -10.47 13.82 3.55
CA ALA A 42 -10.05 12.43 3.43
C ALA A 42 -9.55 12.18 2.01
N TRP A 43 -8.31 11.70 1.90
CA TRP A 43 -7.73 11.23 0.64
C TRP A 43 -7.86 9.71 0.55
N VAL A 44 -8.21 9.23 -0.63
CA VAL A 44 -8.43 7.81 -0.92
C VAL A 44 -7.16 7.01 -0.60
N ARG A 45 -6.03 7.39 -1.21
CA ARG A 45 -4.74 6.72 -1.03
C ARG A 45 -4.30 6.68 0.44
N ASP A 46 -4.31 7.83 1.12
CA ASP A 46 -3.91 7.92 2.53
C ASP A 46 -4.78 7.02 3.42
N ASN A 47 -6.08 6.92 3.15
CA ASN A 47 -6.99 6.05 3.89
C ASN A 47 -6.67 4.57 3.64
N VAL A 48 -6.48 4.15 2.39
CA VAL A 48 -6.11 2.77 2.04
C VAL A 48 -4.82 2.36 2.75
N TYR A 49 -3.77 3.18 2.67
CA TYR A 49 -2.50 2.90 3.34
C TYR A 49 -2.64 2.91 4.86
N SER A 50 -3.46 3.80 5.44
CA SER A 50 -3.64 3.88 6.90
C SER A 50 -4.26 2.63 7.50
N ILE A 51 -5.13 1.95 6.74
CA ILE A 51 -5.82 0.74 7.18
C ILE A 51 -4.85 -0.46 7.21
N LEU A 52 -3.74 -0.43 6.46
CA LEU A 52 -2.77 -1.54 6.44
C LEU A 52 -2.19 -1.86 7.81
N ALA A 53 -1.90 -0.87 8.65
CA ALA A 53 -1.44 -1.11 10.01
C ALA A 53 -2.51 -1.79 10.87
N VAL A 54 -3.78 -1.44 10.67
CA VAL A 54 -4.91 -2.05 11.40
C VAL A 54 -5.11 -3.49 10.94
N TRP A 55 -5.06 -3.73 9.63
CA TRP A 55 -5.14 -5.06 9.05
C TRP A 55 -3.98 -5.95 9.48
N GLY A 56 -2.74 -5.47 9.36
CA GLY A 56 -1.55 -6.19 9.80
C GLY A 56 -1.59 -6.50 11.30
N LEU A 57 -2.06 -5.57 12.13
CA LEU A 57 -2.27 -5.84 13.56
C LEU A 57 -3.33 -6.91 13.81
N GLY A 58 -4.45 -6.88 13.06
CA GLY A 58 -5.49 -7.91 13.11
C GLY A 58 -4.95 -9.31 12.80
N LEU A 59 -4.20 -9.43 11.69
CA LEU A 59 -3.52 -10.67 11.31
C LEU A 59 -2.52 -11.14 12.38
N ALA A 60 -1.74 -10.21 12.95
CA ALA A 60 -0.75 -10.52 13.98
C ALA A 60 -1.42 -11.04 15.26
N TYR A 61 -2.57 -10.47 15.66
CA TYR A 61 -3.37 -10.99 16.76
C TYR A 61 -3.96 -12.35 16.42
N ARG A 62 -4.51 -12.54 15.21
CA ARG A 62 -5.07 -13.83 14.77
C ARG A 62 -4.05 -14.97 14.87
N LYS A 63 -2.81 -14.72 14.45
CA LYS A 63 -1.71 -15.69 14.48
C LYS A 63 -1.21 -16.00 15.89
N ASN A 64 -1.10 -14.98 16.74
CA ASN A 64 -0.49 -15.10 18.08
C ASN A 64 -1.52 -15.21 19.21
N ALA A 65 -2.80 -15.49 18.90
CA ALA A 65 -3.88 -15.53 19.87
C ALA A 65 -3.81 -16.78 20.76
N ASP A 66 -2.99 -16.70 21.81
CA ASP A 66 -2.91 -17.70 22.88
C ASP A 66 -4.17 -17.70 23.78
N ARG A 67 -4.95 -16.60 23.79
CA ARG A 67 -6.12 -16.38 24.66
C ARG A 67 -7.36 -15.96 23.89
N ASP A 68 -8.52 -16.27 24.46
CA ASP A 68 -9.82 -15.85 23.93
C ASP A 68 -9.97 -14.31 23.87
N GLU A 69 -9.30 -13.56 24.75
CA GLU A 69 -9.23 -12.09 24.71
C GLU A 69 -8.53 -11.57 23.44
N ASP A 70 -7.44 -12.23 23.03
CA ASP A 70 -6.67 -11.83 21.83
C ASP A 70 -7.43 -12.24 20.56
N LYS A 71 -8.18 -13.34 20.60
CA LYS A 71 -9.13 -13.72 19.53
C LYS A 71 -10.29 -12.75 19.43
N ALA A 72 -10.82 -12.28 20.56
CA ALA A 72 -11.87 -11.27 20.58
C ALA A 72 -11.37 -9.95 19.98
N LYS A 73 -10.16 -9.50 20.33
CA LYS A 73 -9.53 -8.32 19.69
C LYS A 73 -9.29 -8.51 18.20
N ALA A 74 -8.76 -9.66 17.77
CA ALA A 74 -8.61 -9.97 16.35
C ALA A 74 -9.98 -9.90 15.64
N TYR A 75 -11.01 -10.50 16.23
CA TYR A 75 -12.36 -10.49 15.68
C TYR A 75 -13.01 -9.09 15.70
N GLU A 76 -12.75 -8.26 16.71
CA GLU A 76 -13.20 -6.86 16.75
C GLU A 76 -12.51 -6.02 15.69
N LEU A 77 -11.22 -6.25 15.45
CA LEU A 77 -10.51 -5.63 14.35
C LEU A 77 -11.08 -6.12 13.03
N GLU A 78 -11.39 -7.41 12.85
CA GLU A 78 -11.74 -8.07 11.57
C GLU A 78 -13.22 -8.11 11.18
N GLN A 79 -14.14 -8.32 12.11
CA GLN A 79 -15.55 -8.59 11.86
C GLN A 79 -16.43 -7.62 12.62
N GLY A 80 -16.74 -6.49 11.99
CA GLY A 80 -17.72 -5.53 12.47
C GLY A 80 -19.19 -5.98 12.36
N LYS A 81 -19.53 -7.22 12.70
CA LYS A 81 -20.93 -7.65 12.83
C LYS A 81 -21.27 -7.89 14.29
N GLY A 82 -21.63 -6.80 14.97
CA GLY A 82 -22.63 -6.79 16.03
C GLY A 82 -22.34 -7.59 17.29
N SER A 83 -21.67 -6.96 18.24
CA SER A 83 -22.03 -7.12 19.66
C SER A 83 -21.77 -5.83 20.42
N LYS A 84 -22.80 -4.98 20.47
CA LYS A 84 -23.06 -4.16 21.64
C LYS A 84 -23.27 -5.12 22.82
N CYS A 85 -22.21 -5.48 23.52
CA CYS A 85 -22.31 -6.13 24.81
C CYS A 85 -21.32 -5.46 25.77
N SER A 86 -21.88 -4.99 26.87
CA SER A 86 -21.28 -4.35 28.05
C SER A 86 -20.70 -2.94 27.86
N GLU A 87 -21.47 -1.99 28.38
CA GLU A 87 -21.16 -0.59 28.64
C GLU A 87 -19.95 -0.46 29.58
N ALA A 88 -18.71 -0.49 29.07
CA ALA A 88 -17.51 0.05 29.72
C ALA A 88 -16.24 -0.26 28.90
N ASP A 89 -16.13 0.28 27.68
CA ASP A 89 -14.83 0.63 27.08
C ASP A 89 -15.09 1.49 25.84
N GLU A 90 -14.75 2.78 25.95
CA GLU A 90 -14.92 3.78 24.90
C GLU A 90 -13.81 3.60 23.84
N GLY A 91 -14.19 3.23 22.61
CA GLY A 91 -13.45 3.63 21.41
C GLY A 91 -12.63 2.57 20.66
N THR A 92 -13.12 1.34 20.48
CA THR A 92 -12.47 0.34 19.62
C THR A 92 -13.01 0.42 18.17
N ALA A 93 -12.16 0.83 17.22
CA ALA A 93 -12.48 0.96 15.80
C ALA A 93 -12.32 -0.37 15.03
N THR A 94 -13.05 -0.54 13.94
CA THR A 94 -13.48 -1.83 13.38
C THR A 94 -13.27 -1.86 11.85
N LEU A 95 -12.86 -2.99 11.25
CA LEU A 95 -12.77 -3.18 9.78
C LEU A 95 -14.09 -3.00 8.99
N HIS A 96 -15.21 -2.68 9.68
CA HIS A 96 -16.43 -2.15 9.07
C HIS A 96 -16.18 -0.84 8.28
N ASP A 97 -15.04 -0.19 8.53
CA ASP A 97 -14.62 1.03 7.84
C ASP A 97 -14.17 0.83 6.39
N GLN A 98 -13.84 -0.39 5.94
CA GLN A 98 -13.61 -0.63 4.51
C GLN A 98 -14.91 -0.68 3.71
N THR A 99 -15.98 -1.22 4.30
CA THR A 99 -17.32 -1.17 3.70
C THR A 99 -17.84 0.26 3.69
N ALA A 100 -17.60 1.06 4.74
CA ALA A 100 -17.91 2.49 4.74
C ALA A 100 -17.05 3.29 3.75
N PHE A 101 -15.77 2.92 3.59
CA PHE A 101 -14.85 3.46 2.59
C PHE A 101 -15.34 3.20 1.16
N PHE A 102 -15.73 1.97 0.82
CA PHE A 102 -16.33 1.60 -0.47
C PHE A 102 -17.64 2.35 -0.74
N TYR A 103 -18.51 2.45 0.28
CA TYR A 103 -19.80 3.14 0.19
C TYR A 103 -19.66 4.65 -0.07
N CYS A 104 -18.63 5.27 0.53
CA CYS A 104 -18.35 6.69 0.48
C CYS A 104 -17.54 7.07 -0.78
N PHE A 105 -16.56 6.25 -1.17
CA PHE A 105 -15.64 6.51 -2.28
C PHE A 105 -16.31 6.33 -3.64
N CYS A 106 -17.05 5.24 -3.83
CA CYS A 106 -17.39 4.80 -5.18
C CYS A 106 -18.88 4.75 -5.49
N LEU A 107 -19.73 4.32 -4.55
CA LEU A 107 -21.18 4.22 -4.80
C LEU A 107 -21.86 5.59 -4.98
N LEU A 108 -21.27 6.66 -4.44
CA LEU A 108 -21.75 8.03 -4.66
C LEU A 108 -21.36 8.61 -6.03
N GLN A 109 -20.45 7.96 -6.78
CA GLN A 109 -19.92 8.45 -8.06
C GLN A 109 -20.11 7.43 -9.19
N VAL A 110 -21.07 6.52 -9.07
CA VAL A 110 -21.35 5.46 -10.07
C VAL A 110 -21.51 6.02 -11.48
N ASP A 111 -22.23 7.14 -11.62
CA ASP A 111 -22.47 7.78 -12.91
C ASP A 111 -21.17 8.23 -13.59
N LYS A 112 -20.15 8.61 -12.81
CA LYS A 112 -18.84 9.00 -13.32
C LYS A 112 -18.03 7.80 -13.79
N VAL A 113 -18.02 6.71 -13.02
CA VAL A 113 -17.35 5.47 -13.43
C VAL A 113 -17.90 4.98 -14.77
N GLU A 114 -19.22 5.01 -14.93
CA GLU A 114 -19.86 4.60 -16.19
C GLU A 114 -19.52 5.53 -17.34
N SER A 115 -19.53 6.85 -17.10
CA SER A 115 -19.17 7.85 -18.11
C SER A 115 -17.70 7.74 -18.54
N PHE A 116 -16.80 7.46 -17.60
CA PHE A 116 -15.35 7.39 -17.84
C PHE A 116 -14.95 6.23 -18.75
N LYS A 117 -15.68 5.10 -18.72
CA LYS A 117 -15.44 3.97 -19.63
C LYS A 117 -15.41 4.41 -21.10
N TYR A 118 -16.23 5.40 -21.45
CA TYR A 118 -16.31 5.92 -22.81
C TYR A 118 -15.46 7.18 -23.01
N SER A 119 -15.39 8.07 -22.02
CA SER A 119 -14.77 9.38 -22.20
C SER A 119 -13.26 9.40 -21.92
N GLN A 120 -12.78 8.58 -20.97
CA GLN A 120 -11.40 8.59 -20.46
C GLN A 120 -10.88 10.01 -20.14
N SER A 121 -11.79 10.91 -19.79
CA SER A 121 -11.54 12.33 -19.60
C SER A 121 -11.33 12.66 -18.13
N THR A 122 -10.50 13.67 -17.84
CA THR A 122 -10.27 14.16 -16.48
C THR A 122 -11.56 14.62 -15.80
N LYS A 123 -12.55 15.11 -16.55
CA LYS A 123 -13.82 15.63 -15.99
C LYS A 123 -14.72 14.54 -15.43
N ASP A 124 -14.69 13.37 -16.06
CA ASP A 124 -15.49 12.22 -15.66
C ASP A 124 -14.72 11.30 -14.71
N SER A 125 -13.55 11.73 -14.24
CA SER A 125 -12.73 10.98 -13.29
C SER A 125 -13.31 10.97 -11.89
N LEU A 126 -12.96 9.93 -11.12
CA LEU A 126 -13.28 9.85 -9.71
C LEU A 126 -12.56 10.94 -8.93
N HIS A 127 -13.22 11.46 -7.90
CA HIS A 127 -12.60 12.46 -7.04
C HIS A 127 -11.53 11.85 -6.15
N ALA A 128 -10.44 12.59 -5.94
CA ALA A 128 -9.36 12.17 -5.07
C ALA A 128 -9.61 12.47 -3.58
N LYS A 129 -10.51 13.43 -3.29
CA LYS A 129 -10.71 13.99 -1.94
C LYS A 129 -12.18 14.12 -1.57
N TYR A 130 -12.48 13.76 -0.33
CA TYR A 130 -13.83 13.72 0.20
C TYR A 130 -13.94 14.40 1.56
N ASN A 131 -15.13 14.91 1.86
CA ASN A 131 -15.42 15.42 3.18
C ASN A 131 -15.57 14.26 4.16
N THR A 132 -14.74 14.25 5.21
CA THR A 132 -14.73 13.21 6.24
C THR A 132 -16.08 12.99 6.92
N LYS A 133 -16.98 13.98 6.97
CA LYS A 133 -18.29 13.85 7.65
C LYS A 133 -19.44 13.47 6.73
N THR A 134 -19.45 13.99 5.51
CA THR A 134 -20.61 13.89 4.61
C THR A 134 -20.37 12.98 3.42
N CYS A 135 -19.14 12.51 3.19
CA CYS A 135 -18.76 11.78 1.98
C CYS A 135 -18.95 12.58 0.68
N ALA A 136 -19.22 13.88 0.77
CA ALA A 136 -19.42 14.72 -0.39
C ALA A 136 -18.09 15.16 -0.99
N THR A 137 -18.13 15.47 -2.28
CA THR A 137 -17.02 16.08 -3.00
C THR A 137 -16.68 17.45 -2.41
N VAL A 138 -15.39 17.72 -2.17
CA VAL A 138 -14.95 18.96 -1.50
C VAL A 138 -14.66 20.07 -2.51
N VAL A 139 -14.22 19.70 -3.71
CA VAL A 139 -13.77 20.61 -4.76
C VAL A 139 -14.41 20.24 -6.09
N GLY A 140 -14.53 21.20 -7.01
CA GLY A 140 -15.09 20.96 -8.34
C GLY A 140 -14.20 20.09 -9.23
N ASP A 141 -14.78 19.54 -10.30
CA ASP A 141 -14.11 18.61 -11.24
C ASP A 141 -12.88 19.24 -11.94
N ASP A 142 -12.91 20.55 -12.19
CA ASP A 142 -11.80 21.26 -12.87
C ASP A 142 -10.82 21.92 -11.88
N GLN A 143 -11.02 21.79 -10.57
CA GLN A 143 -10.27 22.53 -9.54
C GLN A 143 -9.13 21.74 -8.91
N TRP A 144 -9.05 20.44 -9.18
CA TRP A 144 -8.04 19.56 -8.61
C TRP A 144 -7.62 18.48 -9.60
N GLY A 145 -6.40 17.96 -9.44
CA GLY A 145 -5.89 16.82 -10.21
C GLY A 145 -6.53 15.51 -9.79
N HIS A 146 -7.84 15.36 -10.05
CA HIS A 146 -8.65 14.24 -9.56
C HIS A 146 -8.35 12.90 -10.22
N LEU A 147 -7.97 12.91 -11.50
CA LEU A 147 -7.65 11.69 -12.24
C LEU A 147 -6.37 11.06 -11.68
N GLN A 148 -6.55 10.12 -10.76
CA GLN A 148 -5.51 9.38 -10.07
C GLN A 148 -5.79 7.88 -10.18
N LEU A 149 -5.18 7.25 -11.19
CA LEU A 149 -5.38 5.82 -11.42
C LEU A 149 -4.65 4.98 -10.36
N ASP A 150 -3.58 5.52 -9.77
CA ASP A 150 -2.86 4.90 -8.66
C ASP A 150 -3.76 4.66 -7.45
N ALA A 151 -4.58 5.65 -7.07
CA ALA A 151 -5.42 5.60 -5.87
C ALA A 151 -6.52 4.53 -5.98
N THR A 152 -7.15 4.41 -7.14
CA THR A 152 -8.15 3.36 -7.41
C THR A 152 -7.48 1.99 -7.50
N SER A 153 -6.31 1.90 -8.13
CA SER A 153 -5.60 0.63 -8.30
C SER A 153 -5.08 0.08 -6.97
N VAL A 154 -4.49 0.92 -6.11
CA VAL A 154 -4.01 0.47 -4.79
C VAL A 154 -5.16 -0.01 -3.90
N TYR A 155 -6.33 0.62 -3.99
CA TYR A 155 -7.53 0.14 -3.30
C TYR A 155 -7.92 -1.26 -3.77
N LEU A 156 -7.99 -1.47 -5.09
CA LEU A 156 -8.34 -2.76 -5.68
C LEU A 156 -7.33 -3.86 -5.33
N LEU A 157 -6.03 -3.54 -5.35
CA LEU A 157 -4.96 -4.46 -4.97
C LEU A 157 -5.13 -4.93 -3.51
N PHE A 158 -5.32 -4.00 -2.57
CA PHE A 158 -5.50 -4.38 -1.17
C PHE A 158 -6.85 -5.06 -0.90
N LEU A 159 -7.92 -4.69 -1.61
CA LEU A 159 -9.19 -5.41 -1.56
C LEU A 159 -8.99 -6.88 -1.94
N ALA A 160 -8.21 -7.14 -3.00
CA ALA A 160 -7.87 -8.49 -3.43
C ALA A 160 -7.06 -9.25 -2.37
N GLN A 161 -5.95 -8.67 -1.89
CA GLN A 161 -5.09 -9.27 -0.88
C GLN A 161 -5.83 -9.55 0.45
N MET A 162 -6.66 -8.63 0.90
CA MET A 162 -7.44 -8.80 2.13
C MET A 162 -8.53 -9.86 1.97
N THR A 163 -9.19 -9.92 0.83
CA THR A 163 -10.17 -10.98 0.52
C THR A 163 -9.49 -12.35 0.49
N ALA A 164 -8.31 -12.44 -0.15
CA ALA A 164 -7.49 -13.65 -0.17
C ALA A 164 -7.00 -14.07 1.23
N SER A 165 -6.77 -13.12 2.15
CA SER A 165 -6.46 -13.38 3.57
C SER A 165 -7.65 -13.89 4.40
N GLY A 166 -8.83 -14.05 3.77
CA GLY A 166 -10.05 -14.58 4.37
C GLY A 166 -10.95 -13.52 5.01
N LEU A 167 -10.74 -12.23 4.72
CA LEU A 167 -11.64 -11.18 5.17
C LEU A 167 -12.85 -11.06 4.22
N HIS A 168 -14.04 -11.04 4.80
CA HIS A 168 -15.28 -10.84 4.04
C HIS A 168 -15.62 -9.34 4.01
N ILE A 169 -15.13 -8.62 3.00
CA ILE A 169 -15.35 -7.17 2.82
C ILE A 169 -16.62 -6.90 2.00
N ILE A 170 -16.81 -7.62 0.90
CA ILE A 170 -17.94 -7.47 -0.02
C ILE A 170 -19.09 -8.36 0.44
N HIS A 171 -20.33 -7.85 0.38
CA HIS A 171 -21.51 -8.51 0.93
C HIS A 171 -22.66 -8.67 -0.06
N SER A 172 -22.67 -7.91 -1.15
CA SER A 172 -23.74 -7.93 -2.16
C SER A 172 -23.21 -8.05 -3.58
N LEU A 173 -24.04 -8.55 -4.49
CA LEU A 173 -23.69 -8.67 -5.91
C LEU A 173 -23.59 -7.31 -6.60
N ASP A 174 -24.29 -6.29 -6.11
CA ASP A 174 -24.18 -4.93 -6.66
C ASP A 174 -22.78 -4.35 -6.42
N GLU A 175 -22.19 -4.63 -5.25
CA GLU A 175 -20.80 -4.26 -4.94
C GLU A 175 -19.81 -5.02 -5.83
N VAL A 176 -20.04 -6.31 -6.09
CA VAL A 176 -19.21 -7.10 -7.04
C VAL A 176 -19.26 -6.48 -8.44
N ASN A 177 -20.45 -6.21 -8.97
CA ASN A 177 -20.62 -5.59 -10.28
C ASN A 177 -19.94 -4.22 -10.34
N PHE A 178 -19.96 -3.48 -9.24
CA PHE A 178 -19.27 -2.21 -9.14
C PHE A 178 -17.75 -2.37 -9.15
N VAL A 179 -17.19 -3.34 -8.44
CA VAL A 179 -15.74 -3.66 -8.50
C VAL A 179 -15.34 -4.06 -9.92
N GLN A 180 -16.15 -4.87 -10.62
CA GLN A 180 -15.93 -5.18 -12.04
C GLN A 180 -15.93 -3.91 -12.91
N ASN A 181 -16.77 -2.92 -12.61
CA ASN A 181 -16.74 -1.63 -13.30
C ASN A 181 -15.47 -0.82 -13.02
N LEU A 182 -14.90 -0.92 -11.82
CA LEU A 182 -13.61 -0.31 -11.51
C LEU A 182 -12.45 -1.00 -12.24
N VAL A 183 -12.54 -2.31 -12.52
CA VAL A 183 -11.55 -3.00 -13.38
C VAL A 183 -11.54 -2.37 -14.77
N PHE A 184 -12.71 -2.15 -15.37
CA PHE A 184 -12.81 -1.43 -16.66
C PHE A 184 -12.33 0.04 -16.58
N TYR A 185 -12.35 0.64 -15.39
CA TYR A 185 -11.82 1.98 -15.18
C TYR A 185 -10.28 1.99 -15.25
N ILE A 186 -9.63 1.02 -14.61
CA ILE A 186 -8.16 0.95 -14.52
C ILE A 186 -7.48 0.23 -15.69
N GLU A 187 -8.19 -0.60 -16.47
CA GLU A 187 -7.60 -1.34 -17.60
C GLU A 187 -6.94 -0.41 -18.63
N SER A 188 -7.47 0.81 -18.79
CA SER A 188 -6.94 1.83 -19.70
C SER A 188 -5.69 2.55 -19.20
N ALA A 189 -5.12 2.18 -18.05
CA ALA A 189 -4.03 2.91 -17.41
C ALA A 189 -2.77 3.07 -18.28
N TYR A 190 -2.46 2.12 -19.17
CA TYR A 190 -1.29 2.21 -20.06
C TYR A 190 -1.38 3.30 -21.13
N LYS A 191 -2.59 3.83 -21.41
CA LYS A 191 -2.83 4.89 -22.42
C LYS A 191 -3.39 6.18 -21.82
N THR A 192 -4.01 6.09 -20.65
CA THR A 192 -4.63 7.24 -19.98
C THR A 192 -3.59 7.99 -19.14
N ALA A 193 -3.30 9.22 -19.53
CA ALA A 193 -2.42 10.11 -18.76
C ALA A 193 -3.15 10.64 -17.52
N ASP A 194 -2.49 10.60 -16.37
CA ASP A 194 -3.06 10.94 -15.06
C ASP A 194 -2.22 11.99 -14.29
N PHE A 195 -2.69 12.39 -13.11
CA PHE A 195 -1.96 13.34 -12.24
C PHE A 195 -0.93 12.65 -11.33
N GLY A 196 -0.91 11.32 -11.33
CA GLY A 196 -0.02 10.49 -10.52
C GLY A 196 -0.23 10.66 -9.02
N ILE A 197 0.62 9.95 -8.26
CA ILE A 197 0.55 9.88 -6.80
C ILE A 197 0.73 11.25 -6.10
N TRP A 198 1.35 12.20 -6.77
CA TRP A 198 1.62 13.54 -6.24
C TRP A 198 0.58 14.59 -6.61
N GLU A 199 -0.50 14.23 -7.33
CA GLU A 199 -1.60 15.14 -7.70
C GLU A 199 -1.14 16.32 -8.58
N ARG A 200 -0.10 16.11 -9.41
CA ARG A 200 0.52 17.17 -10.22
C ARG A 200 0.52 16.91 -11.72
N GLY A 201 0.53 15.64 -12.13
CA GLY A 201 0.78 15.27 -13.52
C GLY A 201 2.21 15.60 -13.88
N ASP A 202 2.43 16.70 -14.59
CA ASP A 202 3.75 17.17 -14.99
C ASP A 202 4.55 17.83 -13.83
N LYS A 203 5.88 17.95 -13.98
CA LYS A 203 6.75 18.61 -12.98
C LYS A 203 6.35 20.04 -12.65
N THR A 204 5.78 20.78 -13.60
CA THR A 204 5.38 22.19 -13.43
C THR A 204 3.97 22.33 -12.88
N ASN A 205 3.21 21.25 -12.73
CA ASN A 205 1.84 21.23 -12.22
C ASN A 205 0.93 22.25 -12.93
N GLN A 206 1.04 22.35 -14.26
CA GLN A 206 0.21 23.26 -15.07
C GLN A 206 -1.16 22.64 -15.40
N GLY A 207 -1.51 21.54 -14.75
CA GLY A 207 -2.72 20.76 -15.05
C GLY A 207 -2.55 19.83 -16.25
N ILE A 208 -1.31 19.57 -16.68
CA ILE A 208 -1.00 18.65 -17.78
C ILE A 208 -0.85 17.25 -17.19
N SER A 209 -1.70 16.31 -17.61
CA SER A 209 -1.56 14.92 -17.22
C SER A 209 -0.44 14.23 -18.01
N GLU A 210 0.24 13.29 -17.36
CA GLU A 210 1.31 12.49 -17.97
C GLU A 210 1.07 11.01 -17.68
N LEU A 211 1.65 10.15 -18.51
CA LEU A 211 1.68 8.72 -18.21
C LEU A 211 2.72 8.48 -17.09
N ASN A 212 2.24 8.25 -15.87
CA ASN A 212 3.10 7.97 -14.72
C ASN A 212 3.30 6.45 -14.56
N ALA A 213 4.55 6.01 -14.51
CA ALA A 213 4.89 4.61 -14.31
C ALA A 213 4.38 4.06 -12.96
N SER A 214 4.27 4.91 -11.93
CA SER A 214 3.69 4.52 -10.63
C SER A 214 2.22 4.09 -10.75
N SER A 215 1.43 4.81 -11.55
CA SER A 215 0.03 4.51 -11.79
C SER A 215 -0.15 3.26 -12.68
N VAL A 216 0.64 3.15 -13.76
CA VAL A 216 0.60 1.97 -14.66
C VAL A 216 1.00 0.70 -13.91
N GLY A 217 2.06 0.75 -13.10
CA GLY A 217 2.52 -0.39 -12.33
C GLY A 217 1.53 -0.83 -11.26
N MET A 218 0.92 0.12 -10.54
CA MET A 218 -0.12 -0.19 -9.56
C MET A 218 -1.37 -0.79 -10.22
N ALA A 219 -1.77 -0.28 -11.40
CA ALA A 219 -2.88 -0.83 -12.17
C ALA A 219 -2.58 -2.26 -12.63
N LYS A 220 -1.37 -2.54 -13.14
CA LYS A 220 -0.95 -3.90 -13.51
C LYS A 220 -1.11 -4.86 -12.35
N ALA A 221 -0.54 -4.54 -11.18
CA ALA A 221 -0.61 -5.40 -10.01
C ALA A 221 -2.05 -5.62 -9.52
N ALA A 222 -2.88 -4.57 -9.55
CA ALA A 222 -4.29 -4.69 -9.18
C ALA A 222 -5.08 -5.60 -10.14
N LEU A 223 -4.81 -5.50 -11.45
CA LEU A 223 -5.42 -6.33 -12.47
C LEU A 223 -4.99 -7.80 -12.30
N GLU A 224 -3.72 -8.07 -12.04
CA GLU A 224 -3.21 -9.43 -11.78
C GLU A 224 -3.79 -10.02 -10.49
N ALA A 225 -3.91 -9.22 -9.43
CA ALA A 225 -4.45 -9.67 -8.15
C ALA A 225 -5.96 -9.96 -8.18
N LEU A 226 -6.70 -9.31 -9.08
CA LEU A 226 -8.15 -9.47 -9.22
C LEU A 226 -8.55 -10.57 -10.20
N ASP A 227 -7.65 -11.01 -11.07
CA ASP A 227 -7.98 -12.00 -12.10
C ASP A 227 -8.39 -13.32 -11.44
N GLU A 228 -9.57 -13.81 -11.85
CA GLU A 228 -10.22 -15.01 -11.29
C GLU A 228 -10.47 -14.99 -9.77
N LEU A 229 -10.40 -13.83 -9.11
CA LEU A 229 -10.64 -13.72 -7.68
C LEU A 229 -12.14 -13.72 -7.36
N ASP A 230 -12.54 -14.59 -6.42
CA ASP A 230 -13.89 -14.57 -5.85
C ASP A 230 -13.97 -13.58 -4.67
N LEU A 231 -14.74 -12.50 -4.85
CA LEU A 231 -14.90 -11.45 -3.83
C LEU A 231 -15.66 -11.91 -2.57
N PHE A 232 -16.38 -13.03 -2.63
CA PHE A 232 -16.98 -13.67 -1.45
C PHE A 232 -16.08 -14.73 -0.81
N GLY A 233 -14.87 -14.91 -1.34
CA GLY A 233 -13.91 -15.92 -0.92
C GLY A 233 -14.41 -17.34 -1.18
N VAL A 234 -14.07 -18.28 -0.30
CA VAL A 234 -14.36 -19.73 -0.45
C VAL A 234 -15.86 -20.06 -0.54
N LYS A 235 -16.75 -19.12 -0.24
CA LYS A 235 -18.22 -19.30 -0.24
C LYS A 235 -18.91 -18.71 -1.47
N GLY A 236 -18.17 -18.07 -2.36
CA GLY A 236 -18.76 -17.44 -3.52
C GLY A 236 -19.09 -18.41 -4.65
N GLY A 237 -19.64 -17.84 -5.70
CA GLY A 237 -20.07 -18.58 -6.89
C GLY A 237 -19.57 -17.89 -8.15
N PRO A 238 -19.86 -18.43 -9.34
CA PRO A 238 -19.35 -17.86 -10.60
C PRO A 238 -19.81 -16.42 -10.87
N GLN A 239 -20.81 -15.91 -10.14
CA GLN A 239 -21.27 -14.52 -10.24
C GLN A 239 -20.47 -13.53 -9.39
N SER A 240 -19.65 -14.00 -8.45
CA SER A 240 -18.79 -13.17 -7.59
C SER A 240 -17.32 -13.16 -7.99
N VAL A 241 -17.00 -13.83 -9.10
CA VAL A 241 -15.66 -13.87 -9.69
C VAL A 241 -15.46 -12.64 -10.57
N ILE A 242 -14.34 -11.95 -10.35
CA ILE A 242 -13.91 -10.83 -11.18
C ILE A 242 -13.09 -11.36 -12.35
N HIS A 243 -13.30 -10.77 -13.52
CA HIS A 243 -12.62 -11.16 -14.75
C HIS A 243 -11.81 -10.00 -15.30
N VAL A 244 -10.57 -10.29 -15.68
CA VAL A 244 -9.64 -9.33 -16.27
C VAL A 244 -9.20 -9.84 -17.65
N LEU A 245 -8.99 -8.91 -18.58
CA LEU A 245 -8.42 -9.23 -19.89
C LEU A 245 -6.90 -9.27 -19.81
N ALA A 246 -6.30 -10.45 -20.02
CA ALA A 246 -4.85 -10.65 -19.97
C ALA A 246 -4.07 -9.73 -20.93
N ASP A 247 -4.65 -9.34 -22.07
CA ASP A 247 -4.03 -8.43 -23.04
C ASP A 247 -3.74 -7.05 -22.41
N GLU A 248 -4.63 -6.54 -21.56
CA GLU A 248 -4.48 -5.22 -20.93
C GLU A 248 -3.35 -5.25 -19.87
N VAL A 249 -3.19 -6.37 -19.15
CA VAL A 249 -2.06 -6.61 -18.24
C VAL A 249 -0.74 -6.61 -19.02
N GLN A 250 -0.70 -7.31 -20.16
CA GLN A 250 0.48 -7.37 -21.01
C GLN A 250 0.86 -6.01 -21.61
N HIS A 251 -0.14 -5.18 -21.97
CA HIS A 251 0.09 -3.80 -22.40
C HIS A 251 0.69 -2.95 -21.28
N CYS A 252 0.17 -3.04 -20.06
CA CYS A 252 0.76 -2.36 -18.90
C CYS A 252 2.20 -2.80 -18.65
N GLN A 253 2.49 -4.11 -18.73
CA GLN A 253 3.83 -4.67 -18.57
C GLN A 253 4.82 -4.15 -19.63
N SER A 254 4.41 -4.14 -20.90
CA SER A 254 5.23 -3.65 -22.02
C SER A 254 5.60 -2.17 -21.84
N ILE A 255 4.62 -1.35 -21.46
CA ILE A 255 4.83 0.08 -21.20
C ILE A 255 5.72 0.30 -19.99
N LEU A 256 5.52 -0.45 -18.90
CA LEU A 256 6.31 -0.33 -17.69
C LEU A 256 7.80 -0.64 -17.95
N ASN A 257 8.08 -1.73 -18.68
CA ASN A 257 9.44 -2.10 -19.09
C ASN A 257 10.08 -1.07 -20.03
N SER A 258 9.28 -0.34 -20.81
CA SER A 258 9.79 0.72 -21.70
C SER A 258 10.04 2.06 -20.98
N ILE A 259 9.31 2.34 -19.90
CA ILE A 259 9.39 3.63 -19.19
C ILE A 259 10.49 3.59 -18.12
N LEU A 260 10.57 2.49 -17.35
CA LEU A 260 11.57 2.34 -16.29
C LEU A 260 13.00 2.41 -16.84
N PRO A 261 13.96 3.00 -16.09
CA PRO A 261 13.85 3.48 -14.71
C PRO A 261 13.22 4.89 -14.56
N ARG A 262 12.73 5.50 -15.65
CA ARG A 262 12.08 6.82 -15.57
C ARG A 262 10.68 6.73 -15.01
N ALA A 263 10.19 7.83 -14.44
CA ALA A 263 8.84 7.87 -13.85
C ALA A 263 7.79 8.44 -14.81
N SER A 264 8.14 9.47 -15.59
CA SER A 264 7.29 10.05 -16.64
C SER A 264 8.14 10.82 -17.65
N THR A 265 7.51 11.43 -18.67
CA THR A 265 8.20 12.26 -19.66
C THR A 265 8.95 13.44 -19.01
N SER A 266 8.33 14.08 -18.02
CA SER A 266 8.99 15.18 -17.28
C SER A 266 9.84 14.70 -16.10
N LYS A 267 9.49 13.56 -15.47
CA LYS A 267 10.17 13.04 -14.27
C LYS A 267 11.18 11.94 -14.60
N GLU A 268 12.46 12.31 -14.54
CA GLU A 268 13.58 11.41 -14.75
C GLU A 268 13.65 10.25 -13.76
N VAL A 269 13.46 10.52 -12.46
CA VAL A 269 13.38 9.51 -11.39
C VAL A 269 12.38 10.00 -10.36
N ASP A 270 11.58 9.09 -9.81
CA ASP A 270 10.60 9.36 -8.75
C ASP A 270 10.65 8.22 -7.71
N ALA A 271 10.63 8.57 -6.43
CA ALA A 271 10.68 7.60 -5.34
C ALA A 271 9.38 6.79 -5.21
N SER A 272 8.27 7.24 -5.80
CA SER A 272 7.04 6.44 -5.89
C SER A 272 7.19 5.18 -6.74
N LEU A 273 8.24 5.05 -7.56
CA LEU A 273 8.54 3.80 -8.25
C LEU A 273 8.84 2.66 -7.27
N LEU A 274 9.25 2.95 -6.02
CA LEU A 274 9.42 1.95 -4.97
C LEU A 274 8.13 1.15 -4.70
N SER A 275 6.95 1.80 -4.77
CA SER A 275 5.67 1.10 -4.57
C SER A 275 5.28 0.20 -5.75
N VAL A 276 5.99 0.31 -6.88
CA VAL A 276 5.77 -0.50 -8.09
C VAL A 276 6.78 -1.64 -8.19
N ILE A 277 8.06 -1.35 -7.99
CA ILE A 277 9.12 -2.36 -8.08
C ILE A 277 9.16 -3.29 -6.85
N SER A 278 8.56 -2.85 -5.74
CA SER A 278 8.52 -3.56 -4.47
C SER A 278 7.11 -3.50 -3.88
N PHE A 279 6.97 -3.70 -2.57
CA PHE A 279 5.68 -3.67 -1.88
C PHE A 279 4.98 -2.31 -2.07
N PRO A 280 3.68 -2.28 -2.41
CA PRO A 280 2.75 -3.41 -2.47
C PRO A 280 2.57 -4.09 -3.82
N ALA A 281 3.04 -3.50 -4.93
CA ALA A 281 2.61 -3.92 -6.26
C ALA A 281 3.45 -5.07 -6.86
N PHE A 282 4.76 -5.11 -6.63
CA PHE A 282 5.68 -6.09 -7.26
C PHE A 282 5.45 -6.25 -8.78
N ALA A 283 5.14 -5.17 -9.48
CA ALA A 283 4.63 -5.21 -10.85
C ALA A 283 5.71 -5.50 -11.90
N VAL A 284 7.00 -5.48 -11.52
CA VAL A 284 8.13 -5.67 -12.44
C VAL A 284 8.76 -7.04 -12.20
N GLU A 285 8.71 -7.89 -13.22
CA GLU A 285 9.27 -9.25 -13.18
C GLU A 285 10.80 -9.28 -13.41
N ASP A 286 11.35 -8.29 -14.12
CA ASP A 286 12.79 -8.24 -14.40
C ASP A 286 13.57 -7.69 -13.21
N ASN A 287 14.23 -8.60 -12.48
CA ASN A 287 15.09 -8.27 -11.34
C ASN A 287 16.23 -7.30 -11.68
N GLN A 288 16.75 -7.30 -12.92
CA GLN A 288 17.80 -6.35 -13.30
C GLN A 288 17.23 -4.92 -13.39
N LEU A 289 16.02 -4.78 -13.92
CA LEU A 289 15.32 -3.51 -14.03
C LEU A 289 14.89 -2.98 -12.65
N VAL A 290 14.44 -3.88 -11.76
CA VAL A 290 14.15 -3.56 -10.35
C VAL A 290 15.38 -3.00 -9.67
N GLU A 291 16.51 -3.70 -9.73
CA GLU A 291 17.74 -3.27 -9.07
C GLU A 291 18.31 -1.98 -9.67
N LEU A 292 18.26 -1.84 -11.01
CA LEU A 292 18.65 -0.60 -11.68
C LEU A 292 17.81 0.59 -11.19
N THR A 293 16.49 0.42 -11.15
CA THR A 293 15.56 1.47 -10.70
C THR A 293 15.79 1.81 -9.23
N LYS A 294 15.99 0.80 -8.38
CA LYS A 294 16.30 0.97 -6.96
C LYS A 294 17.61 1.74 -6.75
N GLN A 295 18.67 1.40 -7.49
CA GLN A 295 19.95 2.10 -7.44
C GLN A 295 19.84 3.55 -7.91
N GLU A 296 19.07 3.83 -8.97
CA GLU A 296 18.81 5.20 -9.43
C GLU A 296 18.07 6.04 -8.36
N ILE A 297 17.10 5.45 -7.66
CA ILE A 297 16.40 6.11 -6.54
C ILE A 297 17.36 6.39 -5.39
N ILE A 298 18.16 5.40 -4.99
CA ILE A 298 19.14 5.54 -3.90
C ILE A 298 20.18 6.61 -4.25
N THR A 299 20.76 6.55 -5.44
CA THR A 299 21.86 7.46 -5.81
C THR A 299 21.42 8.90 -6.02
N LYS A 300 20.20 9.13 -6.52
CA LYS A 300 19.72 10.49 -6.86
C LYS A 300 18.77 11.10 -5.85
N LEU A 301 17.99 10.30 -5.13
CA LEU A 301 16.92 10.80 -4.27
C LEU A 301 17.17 10.56 -2.78
N GLN A 302 18.09 9.67 -2.39
CA GLN A 302 18.37 9.43 -0.97
C GLN A 302 19.08 10.62 -0.34
N GLY A 303 18.55 11.06 0.80
CA GLY A 303 19.12 12.07 1.66
C GLY A 303 19.37 11.56 3.07
N ARG A 304 19.60 12.49 4.01
CA ARG A 304 19.95 12.17 5.39
C ARG A 304 18.76 11.85 6.30
N TYR A 305 17.56 12.23 5.90
CA TYR A 305 16.31 12.11 6.67
C TYR A 305 15.21 11.35 5.90
N GLY A 306 15.53 10.80 4.72
CA GLY A 306 14.57 10.12 3.86
C GLY A 306 14.99 10.16 2.40
N CYS A 307 14.02 10.04 1.48
CA CYS A 307 14.24 10.30 0.06
C CYS A 307 13.42 11.51 -0.42
N CYS A 308 13.96 12.25 -1.36
CA CYS A 308 13.20 13.25 -2.10
C CYS A 308 12.16 12.57 -3.00
N ARG A 309 11.02 13.20 -3.25
CA ARG A 309 9.97 12.61 -4.11
C ARG A 309 10.44 12.44 -5.55
N PHE A 310 10.96 13.52 -6.12
CA PHE A 310 11.61 13.56 -7.42
C PHE A 310 12.53 14.80 -7.47
N LEU A 311 13.48 14.82 -8.41
CA LEU A 311 14.42 15.93 -8.55
C LEU A 311 13.69 17.25 -8.89
N ARG A 312 14.16 18.35 -8.27
CA ARG A 312 13.62 19.71 -8.43
C ARG A 312 12.18 19.88 -7.94
N ASP A 313 11.82 19.14 -6.90
CA ASP A 313 10.52 19.29 -6.26
C ASP A 313 10.49 20.51 -5.32
N GLY A 314 9.62 21.47 -5.64
CA GLY A 314 9.45 22.70 -4.87
C GLY A 314 8.56 22.60 -3.63
N TYR A 315 7.91 21.46 -3.39
CA TYR A 315 6.87 21.34 -2.35
C TYR A 315 7.41 21.56 -0.93
N LYS A 316 6.85 22.55 -0.23
CA LYS A 316 7.22 22.99 1.12
C LYS A 316 8.71 23.33 1.27
N THR A 317 9.37 23.64 0.17
CA THR A 317 10.73 24.21 0.19
C THR A 317 10.67 25.66 0.68
N PRO A 318 11.72 26.18 1.34
CA PRO A 318 11.73 27.57 1.79
C PRO A 318 11.50 28.58 0.67
N LYS A 319 12.04 28.30 -0.53
CA LYS A 319 11.87 29.14 -1.72
C LYS A 319 10.45 29.10 -2.29
N GLU A 320 9.65 28.07 -1.99
CA GLU A 320 8.21 28.07 -2.29
C GLU A 320 7.43 28.98 -1.34
N VAL A 321 7.80 29.00 -0.05
CA VAL A 321 7.12 29.81 0.97
C VAL A 321 7.43 31.31 0.81
N ASP A 322 8.64 31.66 0.37
CA ASP A 322 9.07 33.03 0.15
C ASP A 322 8.69 33.61 -1.23
N ARG A 323 7.78 32.97 -1.97
CA ARG A 323 7.47 33.34 -3.37
C ARG A 323 7.04 34.79 -3.58
N LEU A 324 7.99 35.64 -3.93
CA LEU A 324 7.76 36.80 -4.77
C LEU A 324 7.66 36.30 -6.21
N CYS A 325 6.50 36.40 -6.86
CA CYS A 325 6.39 36.09 -8.29
C CYS A 325 7.34 37.02 -9.08
N LEU A 326 8.42 36.48 -9.66
CA LEU A 326 9.45 37.23 -10.40
C LEU A 326 8.89 38.00 -11.62
N LEU A 327 7.73 37.57 -12.14
CA LEU A 327 7.03 38.22 -13.26
C LEU A 327 5.96 39.21 -12.83
N CYS A 328 5.45 39.13 -11.60
CA CYS A 328 4.25 39.89 -11.19
C CYS A 328 4.43 40.72 -9.90
N PHE A 329 5.56 40.62 -9.21
CA PHE A 329 5.81 41.28 -7.91
C PHE A 329 4.63 41.12 -6.92
N TYR A 330 3.96 39.96 -6.96
CA TYR A 330 2.84 39.64 -6.08
C TYR A 330 3.06 38.26 -5.45
N GLN A 331 2.86 38.16 -4.14
CA GLN A 331 2.85 36.91 -3.40
C GLN A 331 1.46 36.27 -3.58
N ASP A 332 1.36 35.24 -4.42
CA ASP A 332 0.18 34.37 -4.42
C ASP A 332 0.54 33.05 -3.70
N PRO A 333 0.24 32.94 -2.39
CA PRO A 333 0.49 31.72 -1.62
C PRO A 333 -0.37 30.53 -2.08
N ASN A 334 -1.37 30.73 -2.95
CA ASN A 334 -2.27 29.68 -3.42
C ASN A 334 -1.94 29.17 -4.84
N ARG A 335 -0.86 29.64 -5.46
CA ARG A 335 -0.45 29.19 -6.80
C ARG A 335 0.09 27.76 -6.76
N LEU A 336 -0.60 26.84 -7.44
CA LEU A 336 -0.26 25.42 -7.48
C LEU A 336 0.80 25.06 -8.55
N TYR A 337 0.99 25.88 -9.58
CA TYR A 337 1.89 25.60 -10.71
C TYR A 337 3.23 26.35 -10.61
N TYR A 338 4.29 25.80 -11.22
CA TYR A 338 5.65 26.33 -11.23
C TYR A 338 6.07 26.79 -12.64
N GLU A 339 6.92 27.81 -12.72
CA GLU A 339 7.62 28.12 -13.97
C GLU A 339 8.84 27.21 -14.14
N PRO A 340 9.23 26.84 -15.39
CA PRO A 340 10.44 26.06 -15.64
C PRO A 340 11.72 26.66 -15.05
N ALA A 341 11.78 28.00 -14.92
CA ALA A 341 12.89 28.70 -14.29
C ALA A 341 12.91 28.54 -12.76
N GLU A 342 11.74 28.42 -12.11
CA GLU A 342 11.61 28.20 -10.67
C GLU A 342 12.06 26.80 -10.27
N LEU A 343 11.86 25.80 -11.13
CA LEU A 343 12.32 24.43 -10.88
C LEU A 343 13.83 24.36 -10.62
N LYS A 344 14.63 25.22 -11.25
CA LYS A 344 16.08 25.27 -11.00
C LYS A 344 16.43 25.81 -9.61
N LEU A 345 15.55 26.60 -9.01
CA LEU A 345 15.75 27.11 -7.65
C LEU A 345 15.54 26.00 -6.62
N PHE A 346 14.75 24.97 -6.92
CA PHE A 346 14.49 23.88 -5.96
C PHE A 346 15.57 22.80 -5.96
N GLU A 347 16.53 22.87 -6.89
CA GLU A 347 17.62 21.91 -7.00
C GLU A 347 18.51 21.94 -5.75
N ASN A 348 18.73 20.76 -5.15
CA ASN A 348 19.49 20.50 -3.92
C ASN A 348 18.83 20.97 -2.60
N ILE A 349 17.64 21.55 -2.65
CA ILE A 349 16.89 21.97 -1.44
C ILE A 349 15.57 21.23 -1.30
N GLU A 350 15.36 20.19 -2.10
CA GLU A 350 14.15 19.38 -2.11
C GLU A 350 13.91 18.76 -0.74
N CYS A 351 12.65 18.70 -0.30
CA CYS A 351 12.28 18.11 0.97
C CYS A 351 12.49 16.59 0.98
N GLU A 352 13.01 16.07 2.09
CA GLU A 352 13.27 14.64 2.29
C GLU A 352 12.09 14.00 3.04
N TRP A 353 11.60 12.85 2.55
CA TRP A 353 10.44 12.16 3.11
C TRP A 353 10.88 10.84 3.75
N PRO A 354 10.72 10.68 5.07
CA PRO A 354 11.11 9.44 5.76
C PRO A 354 10.19 8.26 5.42
N LEU A 355 9.04 8.53 4.80
CA LEU A 355 8.14 7.52 4.22
C LEU A 355 8.90 6.49 3.37
N PHE A 356 9.84 6.91 2.53
CA PHE A 356 10.54 5.99 1.62
C PHE A 356 11.47 5.01 2.32
N TRP A 357 11.99 5.34 3.51
CA TRP A 357 12.72 4.38 4.33
C TRP A 357 11.81 3.26 4.86
N THR A 358 10.51 3.54 5.09
CA THR A 358 9.56 2.47 5.43
C THR A 358 9.35 1.51 4.25
N TYR A 359 9.37 2.01 3.01
CA TYR A 359 9.38 1.16 1.82
C TYR A 359 10.65 0.32 1.72
N PHE A 360 11.84 0.89 1.98
CA PHE A 360 13.08 0.10 1.98
C PHE A 360 13.14 -0.96 3.08
N ILE A 361 12.51 -0.72 4.24
CA ILE A 361 12.37 -1.73 5.29
C ILE A 361 11.51 -2.89 4.78
N LEU A 362 10.34 -2.58 4.19
CA LEU A 362 9.46 -3.61 3.64
C LEU A 362 10.14 -4.38 2.51
N ASP A 363 10.78 -3.68 1.58
CA ASP A 363 11.58 -4.26 0.50
C ASP A 363 12.66 -5.21 1.02
N GLY A 364 13.39 -4.82 2.07
CA GLY A 364 14.40 -5.67 2.70
C GLY A 364 13.80 -6.91 3.35
N ILE A 365 12.60 -6.81 3.93
CA ILE A 365 11.88 -7.95 4.53
C ILE A 365 11.43 -8.94 3.45
N PHE A 366 10.82 -8.47 2.37
CA PHE A 366 10.41 -9.31 1.23
C PHE A 366 11.61 -9.94 0.52
N SER A 367 12.72 -9.22 0.39
CA SER A 367 13.96 -9.72 -0.21
C SER A 367 14.81 -10.61 0.73
N GLY A 368 14.42 -10.76 2.00
CA GLY A 368 15.20 -11.49 3.01
C GLY A 368 16.53 -10.83 3.42
N ASN A 369 16.73 -9.55 3.10
CA ASN A 369 17.94 -8.80 3.43
C ASN A 369 17.83 -8.14 4.83
N ALA A 370 18.24 -8.88 5.86
CA ALA A 370 18.18 -8.39 7.25
C ALA A 370 19.12 -7.20 7.53
N GLU A 371 20.23 -7.06 6.80
CA GLU A 371 21.17 -5.94 6.98
C GLU A 371 20.53 -4.62 6.54
N GLN A 372 19.89 -4.61 5.36
CA GLN A 372 19.14 -3.46 4.85
C GLN A 372 18.03 -3.05 5.84
N VAL A 373 17.28 -4.04 6.37
CA VAL A 373 16.21 -3.77 7.33
C VAL A 373 16.75 -3.10 8.59
N GLN A 374 17.87 -3.58 9.13
CA GLN A 374 18.44 -3.03 10.36
C GLN A 374 18.98 -1.61 10.14
N GLU A 375 19.69 -1.37 9.04
CA GLU A 375 20.23 -0.05 8.68
C GLU A 375 19.11 1.01 8.61
N TYR A 376 18.05 0.74 7.84
CA TYR A 376 16.95 1.70 7.70
C TYR A 376 16.10 1.82 8.96
N ARG A 377 16.00 0.78 9.81
CA ARG A 377 15.34 0.90 11.12
C ARG A 377 16.09 1.85 12.05
N GLU A 378 17.42 1.73 12.13
CA GLU A 378 18.26 2.62 12.94
C GLU A 378 18.18 4.06 12.42
N ALA A 379 18.22 4.24 11.09
CA ALA A 379 18.04 5.55 10.46
C ALA A 379 16.67 6.16 10.79
N LEU A 380 15.59 5.36 10.70
CA LEU A 380 14.24 5.82 10.99
C LEU A 380 14.08 6.19 12.48
N GLU A 381 14.65 5.41 13.40
CA GLU A 381 14.65 5.72 14.83
C GLU A 381 15.30 7.06 15.18
N ALA A 382 16.34 7.46 14.43
CA ALA A 382 16.99 8.76 14.59
C ALA A 382 16.11 9.94 14.14
N VAL A 383 15.15 9.68 13.25
CA VAL A 383 14.30 10.69 12.62
C VAL A 383 12.92 10.77 13.29
N LEU A 384 12.43 9.70 13.92
CA LEU A 384 11.13 9.68 14.58
C LEU A 384 10.99 10.74 15.69
N ILE A 385 9.87 11.46 15.68
CA ILE A 385 9.56 12.48 16.67
C ILE A 385 8.81 11.83 17.83
N LYS A 386 9.31 11.99 19.06
CA LYS A 386 8.64 11.48 20.25
C LYS A 386 7.50 12.43 20.65
N GLY A 387 6.27 11.98 20.42
CA GLY A 387 5.04 12.66 20.81
C GLY A 387 4.76 12.61 22.31
N LYS A 388 3.56 13.03 22.70
CA LYS A 388 3.06 12.91 24.08
C LYS A 388 3.11 11.44 24.51
N ASN A 389 3.58 11.18 25.73
CA ASN A 389 3.77 9.84 26.29
C ASN A 389 4.87 8.99 25.61
N GLY A 390 5.76 9.59 24.80
CA GLY A 390 6.88 8.89 24.17
C GLY A 390 6.51 8.07 22.93
N VAL A 391 5.32 8.31 22.37
CA VAL A 391 4.83 7.66 21.15
C VAL A 391 5.69 8.09 19.95
N PRO A 392 6.25 7.16 19.15
CA PRO A 392 6.98 7.49 17.94
C PRO A 392 6.02 7.98 16.85
N LEU A 393 6.23 9.22 16.38
CA LEU A 393 5.44 9.84 15.32
C LEU A 393 6.34 10.10 14.11
N LEU A 394 5.90 9.62 12.95
CA LEU A 394 6.57 9.89 11.68
C LEU A 394 6.07 11.21 11.08
N PRO A 395 6.93 12.21 10.84
CA PRO A 395 6.56 13.42 10.13
C PRO A 395 6.40 13.16 8.62
N GLU A 396 5.66 14.02 7.94
CA GLU A 396 5.50 14.00 6.48
C GLU A 396 6.84 14.21 5.77
N LEU A 397 7.60 15.26 6.15
CA LEU A 397 8.86 15.60 5.49
C LEU A 397 9.82 16.40 6.39
N TYR A 398 11.07 16.49 5.93
CA TYR A 398 12.15 17.30 6.47
C TYR A 398 12.59 18.36 5.45
N SER A 399 12.44 19.62 5.83
CA SER A 399 12.77 20.78 5.00
C SER A 399 14.01 21.51 5.54
N VAL A 400 14.76 22.14 4.65
CA VAL A 400 15.92 22.98 5.02
C VAL A 400 15.40 24.24 5.73
N PRO A 401 16.01 24.69 6.84
CA PRO A 401 15.64 25.94 7.48
C PRO A 401 15.81 27.14 6.50
N PRO A 402 14.86 28.10 6.45
CA PRO A 402 14.94 29.26 5.54
C PRO A 402 16.25 30.05 5.66
N ASP A 403 16.78 30.16 6.88
CA ASP A 403 18.00 30.93 7.17
C ASP A 403 19.29 30.26 6.66
N LYS A 404 19.23 28.99 6.27
CA LYS A 404 20.40 28.16 5.88
C LYS A 404 20.35 27.65 4.45
N VAL A 405 19.43 28.18 3.64
CA VAL A 405 19.26 27.74 2.25
C VAL A 405 20.51 28.02 1.41
N ASP A 406 21.15 29.17 1.62
CA ASP A 406 22.37 29.53 0.89
C ASP A 406 23.57 28.64 1.27
N GLU A 407 23.61 28.12 2.51
CA GLU A 407 24.61 27.16 2.96
C GLU A 407 24.42 25.80 2.27
N GLU A 408 23.17 25.34 2.15
CA GLU A 408 22.84 24.09 1.48
C GLU A 408 23.15 24.15 -0.03
N TYR A 409 22.93 25.28 -0.71
CA TYR A 409 23.34 25.42 -2.11
C TYR A 409 24.86 25.34 -2.31
N GLN A 410 25.64 25.85 -1.36
CA GLN A 410 27.10 25.81 -1.43
C GLN A 410 27.64 24.42 -1.09
N ASN A 411 27.04 23.75 -0.11
CA ASN A 411 27.45 22.42 0.35
C ASN A 411 26.19 21.54 0.56
N PRO A 412 25.76 20.81 -0.48
CA PRO A 412 24.58 19.95 -0.41
C PRO A 412 24.69 18.90 0.72
N HIS A 413 23.56 18.60 1.37
CA HIS A 413 23.40 17.62 2.45
C HIS A 413 24.16 17.92 3.75
N THR A 414 24.60 19.17 3.95
CA THR A 414 25.33 19.56 5.16
C THR A 414 24.42 20.12 6.25
N VAL A 415 23.31 20.76 5.88
CA VAL A 415 22.43 21.44 6.82
C VAL A 415 21.47 20.47 7.52
N ASP A 416 21.33 20.62 8.84
CA ASP A 416 20.31 19.90 9.61
C ASP A 416 18.91 20.41 9.25
N ARG A 417 18.03 19.48 8.86
CA ARG A 417 16.68 19.77 8.41
C ARG A 417 15.68 19.78 9.56
N VAL A 418 14.61 20.55 9.40
CA VAL A 418 13.51 20.64 10.37
C VAL A 418 12.29 19.86 9.89
N PRO A 419 11.62 19.13 10.78
CA PRO A 419 10.39 18.42 10.42
C PRO A 419 9.29 19.42 10.10
N MET A 420 8.61 19.21 8.99
CA MET A 420 7.55 20.08 8.49
C MET A 420 6.39 19.23 7.95
N GLY A 421 5.21 19.86 7.82
CA GLY A 421 4.02 19.21 7.29
C GLY A 421 3.20 18.47 8.35
N LYS A 422 2.57 17.37 7.95
CA LYS A 422 1.65 16.59 8.79
C LYS A 422 2.40 15.78 9.84
N LEU A 423 1.90 15.78 11.07
CA LEU A 423 2.42 14.98 12.18
C LEU A 423 1.27 14.43 13.05
N PRO A 424 1.08 13.11 13.13
CA PRO A 424 1.73 12.07 12.32
C PRO A 424 1.28 12.12 10.86
N HIS A 425 2.15 11.70 9.95
CA HIS A 425 1.77 11.40 8.58
C HIS A 425 1.17 9.99 8.53
N MET A 426 -0.15 9.88 8.36
CA MET A 426 -0.89 8.62 8.53
C MET A 426 -0.39 7.48 7.62
N TRP A 427 -0.13 7.77 6.34
CA TRP A 427 0.41 6.81 5.39
C TRP A 427 1.75 6.24 5.88
N GLY A 428 2.73 7.10 6.17
CA GLY A 428 4.04 6.64 6.62
C GLY A 428 4.02 6.02 8.02
N GLN A 429 3.18 6.52 8.94
CA GLN A 429 2.98 5.93 10.26
C GLN A 429 2.45 4.49 10.13
N SER A 430 1.52 4.25 9.21
CA SER A 430 0.95 2.93 8.97
C SER A 430 2.00 1.95 8.43
N LEU A 431 2.77 2.34 7.40
CA LEU A 431 3.84 1.51 6.87
C LEU A 431 4.95 1.26 7.89
N TYR A 432 5.26 2.23 8.74
CA TYR A 432 6.20 2.04 9.85
C TYR A 432 5.73 0.96 10.84
N ILE A 433 4.46 0.98 11.22
CA ILE A 433 3.87 -0.02 12.13
C ILE A 433 3.88 -1.40 11.46
N LEU A 434 3.45 -1.48 10.19
CA LEU A 434 3.46 -2.73 9.43
C LEU A 434 4.87 -3.31 9.30
N GLY A 435 5.84 -2.49 8.87
CA GLY A 435 7.24 -2.89 8.75
C GLY A 435 7.85 -3.32 10.08
N SER A 436 7.47 -2.67 11.20
CA SER A 436 7.93 -3.06 12.53
C SER A 436 7.34 -4.39 12.99
N LEU A 437 6.04 -4.64 12.72
CA LEU A 437 5.39 -5.92 13.01
C LEU A 437 6.04 -7.08 12.23
N MET A 438 6.34 -6.85 10.95
CA MET A 438 7.01 -7.84 10.09
C MET A 438 8.47 -8.07 10.51
N ALA A 439 9.23 -7.00 10.75
CA ALA A 439 10.63 -7.10 11.17
C ALA A 439 10.81 -7.78 12.53
N GLU A 440 9.80 -7.75 13.40
CA GLU A 440 9.78 -8.48 14.67
C GLU A 440 9.27 -9.92 14.56
N GLY A 441 8.89 -10.36 13.36
CA GLY A 441 8.42 -11.72 13.08
C GLY A 441 6.99 -12.01 13.50
N PHE A 442 6.20 -10.99 13.85
CA PHE A 442 4.77 -11.17 14.14
C PHE A 442 3.98 -11.53 12.87
N LEU A 443 4.41 -11.04 11.71
CA LEU A 443 3.81 -11.27 10.41
C LEU A 443 4.86 -11.82 9.44
N ALA A 444 4.49 -12.81 8.65
CA ALA A 444 5.28 -13.28 7.53
C ALA A 444 4.89 -12.54 6.23
N PRO A 445 5.82 -12.38 5.26
CA PRO A 445 5.53 -11.74 3.97
C PRO A 445 4.29 -12.30 3.26
N GLY A 446 4.15 -13.63 3.22
CA GLY A 446 3.00 -14.30 2.59
C GLY A 446 1.65 -14.13 3.29
N GLU A 447 1.62 -13.57 4.51
CA GLU A 447 0.36 -13.22 5.18
C GLU A 447 -0.17 -11.85 4.73
N ILE A 448 0.72 -10.96 4.31
CA ILE A 448 0.38 -9.60 3.83
C ILE A 448 0.25 -9.59 2.31
N ASP A 449 0.94 -10.47 1.59
CA ASP A 449 0.79 -10.63 0.16
C ASP A 449 0.49 -12.11 -0.20
N PRO A 450 -0.72 -12.61 0.10
CA PRO A 450 -1.09 -14.01 -0.11
C PRO A 450 -1.24 -14.39 -1.60
N LEU A 451 -1.28 -13.40 -2.49
CA LEU A 451 -1.47 -13.58 -3.94
C LEU A 451 -0.14 -13.67 -4.70
N ASN A 452 0.99 -13.48 -4.03
CA ASN A 452 2.30 -13.70 -4.62
C ASN A 452 2.58 -15.21 -4.70
N LEU A 453 2.07 -15.83 -5.75
CA LEU A 453 2.14 -17.26 -5.97
C LEU A 453 3.53 -17.62 -6.52
N SER A 454 4.41 -18.10 -5.65
CA SER A 454 5.62 -18.79 -6.11
C SER A 454 5.21 -20.09 -6.79
N ILE A 455 5.44 -20.18 -8.11
CA ILE A 455 5.37 -21.46 -8.81
C ILE A 455 6.47 -22.32 -8.21
N LEU A 456 6.12 -23.53 -7.78
CA LEU A 456 7.09 -24.48 -7.24
C LEU A 456 7.22 -25.67 -8.16
N ALA A 457 8.47 -26.01 -8.46
CA ALA A 457 8.80 -27.22 -9.16
C ALA A 457 8.71 -28.38 -8.16
N GLU A 458 7.85 -29.35 -8.46
CA GLU A 458 7.72 -30.55 -7.64
C GLU A 458 9.03 -31.36 -7.60
N THR A 459 9.81 -31.30 -8.69
CA THR A 459 11.11 -31.97 -8.80
C THR A 459 12.18 -31.04 -9.40
N GLU A 460 13.45 -31.31 -9.09
CA GLU A 460 14.60 -30.64 -9.70
C GLU A 460 14.65 -30.80 -11.24
N GLU A 461 14.01 -31.85 -11.78
CA GLU A 461 13.88 -32.05 -13.22
C GLU A 461 12.92 -31.03 -13.85
N ILE A 462 11.77 -30.78 -13.19
CA ILE A 462 10.81 -29.76 -13.62
C ILE A 462 11.43 -28.36 -13.49
N LYS A 463 12.19 -28.12 -12.42
CA LYS A 463 12.97 -26.89 -12.24
C LYS A 463 13.96 -26.68 -13.38
N ALA A 464 14.69 -27.73 -13.78
CA ALA A 464 15.60 -27.65 -14.92
C ALA A 464 14.87 -27.40 -16.25
N ILE A 465 13.69 -27.99 -16.46
CA ILE A 465 12.87 -27.79 -17.66
C ILE A 465 12.33 -26.36 -17.72
N LEU A 466 11.82 -25.84 -16.60
CA LEU A 466 11.28 -24.47 -16.50
C LEU A 466 12.40 -23.44 -16.62
N LYS A 467 13.57 -23.70 -16.03
CA LYS A 467 14.77 -22.89 -16.18
C LYS A 467 15.27 -22.82 -17.62
N ASN A 468 15.20 -23.93 -18.37
CA ASN A 468 15.51 -23.95 -19.80
C ASN A 468 14.52 -23.14 -20.65
N LYS A 469 13.32 -22.85 -20.13
CA LYS A 469 12.32 -21.96 -20.73
C LYS A 469 12.40 -20.53 -20.21
N GLY A 470 13.38 -20.20 -19.38
CA GLY A 470 13.57 -18.86 -18.82
C GLY A 470 12.67 -18.54 -17.61
N ILE A 471 12.04 -19.54 -17.00
CA ILE A 471 11.24 -19.38 -15.78
C ILE A 471 12.08 -19.90 -14.61
N ASP A 472 12.48 -19.02 -13.70
CA ASP A 472 13.17 -19.39 -12.46
C ASP A 472 12.14 -19.87 -11.43
N VAL A 473 12.33 -21.09 -10.91
CA VAL A 473 11.36 -21.79 -10.06
C VAL A 473 12.09 -22.43 -8.90
N GLU A 474 11.53 -22.31 -7.70
CA GLU A 474 12.05 -22.94 -6.48
C GLU A 474 11.46 -24.34 -6.30
N THR A 475 12.18 -25.28 -5.68
CA THR A 475 11.60 -26.57 -5.30
C THR A 475 10.93 -26.52 -3.95
N ILE A 476 10.06 -27.49 -3.65
CA ILE A 476 9.44 -27.67 -2.32
C ILE A 476 10.49 -27.72 -1.19
N ALA A 477 11.72 -28.16 -1.48
CA ALA A 477 12.82 -28.20 -0.52
C ALA A 477 13.48 -26.83 -0.28
N ASP A 478 13.39 -25.91 -1.25
CA ASP A 478 14.01 -24.59 -1.20
C ASP A 478 13.18 -23.58 -0.38
N VAL A 479 11.85 -23.76 -0.29
CA VAL A 479 10.90 -22.80 0.36
C VAL A 479 10.82 -22.90 1.89
N HIS A 480 11.90 -23.26 2.58
CA HIS A 480 11.85 -23.36 4.05
C HIS A 480 11.61 -21.97 4.70
N PRO A 481 10.64 -21.80 5.62
CA PRO A 481 9.98 -22.80 6.47
C PRO A 481 8.62 -23.33 5.98
N ILE A 482 8.17 -22.99 4.77
CA ILE A 482 6.84 -23.32 4.27
C ILE A 482 6.77 -24.80 3.84
N ARG A 483 5.92 -25.59 4.48
CA ARG A 483 5.65 -26.98 4.10
C ARG A 483 4.55 -27.04 3.04
N VAL A 484 4.95 -27.21 1.79
CA VAL A 484 4.01 -27.45 0.68
C VAL A 484 3.66 -28.94 0.63
N GLN A 485 2.36 -29.26 0.71
CA GLN A 485 1.86 -30.64 0.69
C GLN A 485 0.78 -30.78 -0.39
N PRO A 486 0.78 -31.88 -1.17
CA PRO A 486 -0.26 -32.14 -2.15
C PRO A 486 -1.67 -32.12 -1.55
N ALA A 487 -2.66 -31.58 -2.28
CA ALA A 487 -4.06 -31.51 -1.84
C ALA A 487 -4.65 -32.89 -1.44
N ARG A 488 -4.16 -33.99 -2.01
CA ARG A 488 -4.51 -35.37 -1.62
C ARG A 488 -4.19 -35.72 -0.16
N ILE A 489 -3.30 -34.99 0.49
CA ILE A 489 -2.98 -35.21 1.90
C ILE A 489 -4.06 -34.59 2.80
N LEU A 490 -4.78 -33.55 2.34
CA LEU A 490 -5.92 -33.03 3.08
C LEU A 490 -7.04 -34.06 3.22
N SER A 491 -7.35 -34.84 2.19
CA SER A 491 -8.38 -35.88 2.32
C SER A 491 -7.99 -36.93 3.36
N HIS A 492 -6.70 -37.28 3.44
CA HIS A 492 -6.18 -38.15 4.49
C HIS A 492 -6.24 -37.50 5.88
N ILE A 493 -5.88 -36.22 6.02
CA ILE A 493 -5.96 -35.48 7.29
C ILE A 493 -7.43 -35.35 7.75
N TYR A 494 -8.35 -34.98 6.86
CA TYR A 494 -9.78 -34.90 7.14
C TYR A 494 -10.36 -36.27 7.53
N SER A 495 -9.96 -37.35 6.85
CA SER A 495 -10.35 -38.71 7.24
C SER A 495 -9.79 -39.14 8.60
N SER A 496 -8.69 -38.52 9.05
CA SER A 496 -8.06 -38.79 10.34
C SER A 496 -8.61 -37.93 11.49
N LEU A 497 -9.35 -36.86 11.16
CA LEU A 497 -9.94 -35.91 12.12
C LEU A 497 -11.39 -36.25 12.49
N GLU A 498 -11.99 -37.30 11.91
CA GLU A 498 -13.24 -37.85 12.44
C GLU A 498 -13.01 -38.41 13.85
N PRO A 499 -13.82 -38.04 14.85
CA PRO A 499 -13.55 -38.39 16.23
C PRO A 499 -13.82 -39.88 16.49
N VAL A 500 -12.77 -40.69 16.50
CA VAL A 500 -12.78 -41.97 17.20
C VAL A 500 -12.84 -41.66 18.69
N SER A 501 -13.99 -41.97 19.27
CA SER A 501 -14.24 -41.95 20.70
C SER A 501 -13.29 -42.90 21.45
N GLN A 502 -12.21 -42.36 22.03
CA GLN A 502 -11.59 -42.80 23.31
C GLN A 502 -10.30 -42.02 23.68
N GLY A 503 -10.34 -41.30 24.81
CA GLY A 503 -9.24 -41.06 25.78
C GLY A 503 -7.88 -40.41 25.37
N ILE A 504 -7.73 -39.08 25.65
CA ILE A 504 -6.61 -38.29 26.26
C ILE A 504 -5.13 -38.83 26.17
N PRO A 505 -4.03 -38.01 26.01
CA PRO A 505 -3.89 -36.55 26.19
C PRO A 505 -3.25 -35.74 25.04
N HIS A 506 -3.46 -34.42 25.14
CA HIS A 506 -2.95 -33.34 24.29
C HIS A 506 -1.42 -33.21 24.23
N THR A 507 -0.90 -33.15 23.00
CA THR A 507 0.25 -32.31 22.61
C THR A 507 -0.11 -31.63 21.29
N ARG A 508 -0.41 -30.32 21.33
CA ARG A 508 -0.70 -29.51 20.15
C ARG A 508 0.59 -28.87 19.63
N GLU A 509 1.06 -29.33 18.48
CA GLU A 509 1.80 -28.51 17.52
C GLU A 509 0.86 -28.36 16.32
N GLU A 510 0.39 -27.14 16.04
CA GLU A 510 -0.44 -26.84 14.86
C GLU A 510 0.48 -26.34 13.73
N PRO A 511 0.51 -27.00 12.55
CA PRO A 511 1.01 -26.37 11.34
C PRO A 511 -0.13 -25.74 10.55
N THR A 512 0.02 -24.46 10.22
CA THR A 512 -0.78 -23.74 9.22
C THR A 512 -0.61 -24.42 7.86
N ILE A 513 -1.70 -24.95 7.28
CA ILE A 513 -1.70 -25.59 5.95
C ILE A 513 -2.30 -24.61 4.95
N LEU A 514 -1.49 -24.12 4.02
CA LEU A 514 -1.95 -23.43 2.81
C LEU A 514 -2.15 -24.48 1.71
N VAL A 515 -3.31 -24.46 1.04
CA VAL A 515 -3.65 -25.41 -0.04
C VAL A 515 -3.52 -24.69 -1.38
N MET A 516 -2.56 -25.10 -2.21
CA MET A 516 -2.50 -24.70 -3.62
C MET A 516 -2.85 -25.89 -4.51
N THR A 517 -3.89 -25.74 -5.31
CA THR A 517 -4.26 -26.69 -6.37
C THR A 517 -3.50 -26.34 -7.65
N ALA A 518 -2.54 -27.17 -8.04
CA ALA A 518 -1.89 -27.09 -9.35
C ALA A 518 -2.75 -27.81 -10.39
N ALA A 519 -3.32 -27.08 -11.35
CA ALA A 519 -3.97 -27.63 -12.53
C ALA A 519 -3.27 -27.11 -13.79
N LEU A 520 -2.04 -27.57 -14.06
CA LEU A 520 -1.32 -27.24 -15.30
C LEU A 520 -0.52 -28.42 -15.89
N ALA A 521 -0.90 -29.66 -15.54
CA ALA A 521 -0.22 -30.86 -16.05
C ALA A 521 -0.96 -31.58 -17.20
N GLU A 522 -2.23 -31.27 -17.49
CA GLU A 522 -2.99 -32.00 -18.53
C GLU A 522 -3.01 -31.33 -19.92
N ALA A 523 -2.53 -30.08 -20.06
CA ALA A 523 -2.53 -29.38 -21.35
C ALA A 523 -1.28 -29.62 -22.23
N MET A 524 -0.28 -30.37 -21.75
CA MET A 524 0.98 -30.60 -22.49
C MET A 524 1.10 -32.02 -23.10
N GLN A 525 0.01 -32.79 -23.18
CA GLN A 525 -0.02 -34.13 -23.80
C GLN A 525 -0.99 -34.30 -24.97
N GLN A 526 -1.34 -33.22 -25.69
CA GLN A 526 -2.01 -33.34 -26.99
C GLN A 526 -1.26 -32.63 -28.11
#